data_AF-A0A161M2L5-F1
#
_entry.id   AF-A0A161M2L5-F1
#
_cell.length_a   1.000
_cell.length_b   1.000
_cell.length_c   1.000
_cell.angle_alpha   90.00
_cell.angle_beta   90.00
_cell.angle_gamma   90.00
#
_symmetry.space_group_name_H-M   'P 1'
#
loop_
_entity.id
_entity.type
_entity.pdbx_description
1 polymer ?
#
loop_
_entity_poly.entity_id
_entity_poly.type
_entity_poly.pdbx_seq_one_letter_code
_entity_poly.pdbx_strand_id
1 'polypeptide(L)'
;FTQSLDSSVFNIHSSNLESVFDQLNEHINYHRAHSTFKESYSYLSRYEQCLRRLLSLMRSYIASGLTLASAHASANSASHYAKFQVARYNLQPLIAILEARVSVSPLYESTLTECQETYVNVRHSLIGPSVTKTMESLVPTSASGSTTALDHCSLMRSACAFLVHLSLDE
;
A
#
# COMPACT_ATOMS: atom_id res chain seq x y z
N PHE A 1 -19.32 16.14 -14.76
CA PHE A 1 -18.12 15.64 -14.05
C PHE A 1 -18.46 15.14 -12.64
N THR A 2 -18.96 15.98 -11.74
CA THR A 2 -19.36 15.57 -10.37
C THR A 2 -20.43 14.46 -10.34
N GLN A 3 -21.47 14.55 -11.18
CA GLN A 3 -22.49 13.50 -11.33
C GLN A 3 -21.95 12.15 -11.85
N SER A 4 -20.79 12.15 -12.53
CA SER A 4 -20.16 10.91 -13.01
C SER A 4 -19.50 10.13 -11.87
N LEU A 5 -18.99 10.83 -10.84
CA LEU A 5 -18.40 10.24 -9.64
C LEU A 5 -19.46 9.73 -8.66
N ASP A 6 -20.71 10.18 -8.81
CA ASP A 6 -21.85 9.68 -8.04
C ASP A 6 -22.35 8.31 -8.50
N SER A 7 -22.02 7.91 -9.74
CA SER A 7 -22.29 6.54 -10.19
C SER A 7 -21.36 5.57 -9.47
N SER A 8 -21.92 4.54 -8.85
CA SER A 8 -21.19 3.49 -8.08
C SER A 8 -20.22 2.64 -8.92
N VAL A 9 -19.89 3.04 -10.14
CA VAL A 9 -19.01 2.32 -11.07
C VAL A 9 -18.01 3.30 -11.68
N PHE A 10 -17.24 3.99 -10.82
CA PHE A 10 -16.03 4.64 -11.31
C PHE A 10 -15.04 3.55 -11.72
N ASN A 11 -14.81 3.41 -13.02
CA ASN A 11 -13.90 2.40 -13.54
C ASN A 11 -12.45 2.87 -13.33
N ILE A 12 -11.81 2.34 -12.28
CA ILE A 12 -10.41 2.61 -11.93
C ILE A 12 -9.45 2.14 -13.05
N HIS A 13 -9.91 1.28 -13.97
CA HIS A 13 -9.17 0.89 -15.17
C HIS A 13 -9.36 1.82 -16.37
N SER A 14 -10.11 2.91 -16.22
CA SER A 14 -10.27 3.85 -17.34
C SER A 14 -8.92 4.46 -17.69
N SER A 15 -8.58 4.47 -18.99
CA SER A 15 -7.38 5.11 -19.55
C SER A 15 -7.28 6.61 -19.23
N ASN A 16 -8.35 7.18 -18.69
CA ASN A 16 -8.51 8.61 -18.46
C ASN A 16 -8.34 9.00 -16.99
N LEU A 17 -8.07 8.05 -16.08
CA LEU A 17 -7.99 8.31 -14.65
C LEU A 17 -6.97 9.40 -14.29
N GLU A 18 -5.83 9.41 -14.98
CA GLU A 18 -4.82 10.45 -14.81
C GLU A 18 -5.34 11.84 -15.17
N SER A 19 -5.97 11.98 -16.34
CA SER A 19 -6.58 13.24 -16.78
C SER A 19 -7.71 13.72 -15.85
N VAL A 20 -8.43 12.80 -15.22
CA VAL A 20 -9.48 13.11 -14.23
C VAL A 20 -8.86 13.75 -12.99
N PHE A 21 -7.73 13.24 -12.50
CA PHE A 21 -7.00 13.86 -11.39
C PHE A 21 -6.47 15.23 -11.76
N ASP A 22 -5.90 15.38 -12.95
CA ASP A 22 -5.33 16.65 -13.40
C ASP A 22 -6.40 17.74 -13.53
N GLN A 23 -7.52 17.43 -14.18
CA GLN A 23 -8.66 18.35 -14.26
C GLN A 23 -9.17 18.74 -12.86
N LEU A 24 -9.25 17.78 -11.95
CA LEU A 24 -9.73 18.04 -10.60
C LEU A 24 -8.77 18.96 -9.82
N ASN A 25 -7.47 18.72 -9.92
CA ASN A 25 -6.46 19.57 -9.32
C ASN A 25 -6.47 20.98 -9.94
N GLU A 26 -6.63 21.09 -11.25
CA GLU A 26 -6.76 22.36 -11.96
C GLU A 26 -7.98 23.14 -11.46
N HIS A 27 -9.15 22.51 -11.35
CA HIS A 27 -10.37 23.14 -10.82
C HIS A 27 -10.19 23.60 -9.37
N ILE A 28 -9.57 22.79 -8.51
CA ILE A 28 -9.27 23.14 -7.12
C ILE A 28 -8.36 24.38 -7.09
N ASN A 29 -7.27 24.38 -7.86
CA ASN A 29 -6.32 25.48 -7.90
C ASN A 29 -6.94 26.76 -8.46
N TYR A 30 -7.76 26.65 -9.51
CA TYR A 30 -8.47 27.77 -10.11
C TYR A 30 -9.38 28.46 -9.09
N HIS A 31 -10.19 27.70 -8.35
CA HIS A 31 -11.09 28.28 -7.34
C HIS A 31 -10.35 28.84 -6.13
N ARG A 32 -9.21 28.26 -5.73
CA ARG A 32 -8.34 28.83 -4.70
C ARG A 32 -7.75 30.17 -5.12
N ALA A 33 -7.29 30.28 -6.37
CA ALA A 33 -6.74 31.52 -6.91
C ALA A 33 -7.81 32.62 -7.09
N HIS A 34 -9.06 32.24 -7.32
CA HIS A 34 -10.18 33.16 -7.53
C HIS A 34 -11.22 33.06 -6.41
N SER A 35 -10.78 33.16 -5.16
CA SER A 35 -11.64 33.02 -3.97
C SER A 35 -12.72 34.11 -3.86
N THR A 36 -12.55 35.25 -4.53
CA THR A 36 -13.49 36.37 -4.55
C THR A 36 -14.64 36.19 -5.52
N PHE A 37 -14.58 35.21 -6.43
CA PHE A 37 -15.65 34.97 -7.39
C PHE A 37 -16.90 34.44 -6.71
N LYS A 38 -18.06 34.81 -7.25
CA LYS A 38 -19.36 34.32 -6.77
C LYS A 38 -19.34 32.79 -6.81
N GLU A 39 -19.75 32.17 -5.70
CA GLU A 39 -19.81 30.71 -5.52
C GLU A 39 -18.45 29.98 -5.55
N SER A 40 -17.30 30.67 -5.59
CA SER A 40 -15.99 30.01 -5.66
C SER A 40 -15.77 29.01 -4.51
N TYR A 41 -16.18 29.39 -3.29
CA TYR A 41 -16.11 28.53 -2.11
C TYR A 41 -16.97 27.26 -2.23
N SER A 42 -18.18 27.36 -2.79
CA SER A 42 -19.07 26.19 -2.90
C SER A 42 -18.57 25.19 -3.94
N TYR A 43 -18.03 25.67 -5.07
CA TYR A 43 -17.38 24.81 -6.06
C TYR A 43 -16.10 24.20 -5.52
N LEU A 44 -15.24 24.97 -4.84
CA LEU A 44 -14.02 24.47 -4.23
C LEU A 44 -14.31 23.30 -3.28
N SER A 45 -15.26 23.46 -2.36
CA SER A 45 -15.66 22.40 -1.42
C SER A 45 -16.12 21.13 -2.14
N ARG A 46 -16.91 21.25 -3.22
CA ARG A 46 -17.36 20.11 -4.02
C ARG A 46 -16.21 19.40 -4.72
N TYR A 47 -15.26 20.14 -5.30
CA TYR A 47 -14.10 19.54 -5.97
C TYR A 47 -13.16 18.86 -4.96
N GLU A 48 -12.91 19.47 -3.80
CA GLU A 48 -12.14 18.82 -2.73
C GLU A 48 -12.81 17.54 -2.23
N GLN A 49 -14.14 17.52 -2.09
CA GLN A 49 -14.89 16.32 -1.75
C GLN A 49 -14.78 15.23 -2.83
N CYS A 50 -14.85 15.62 -4.11
CA CYS A 50 -14.63 14.70 -5.23
C CYS A 50 -13.23 14.08 -5.17
N LEU A 51 -12.21 14.87 -4.84
CA LEU A 51 -10.83 14.39 -4.75
C LEU A 51 -10.68 13.37 -3.63
N ARG A 52 -11.20 13.68 -2.43
CA ARG A 52 -11.20 12.76 -1.28
C ARG A 52 -11.90 11.45 -1.61
N ARG A 53 -13.05 11.51 -2.29
CA ARG A 53 -13.80 10.31 -2.71
C ARG A 53 -13.00 9.48 -3.70
N LEU A 54 -12.39 10.11 -4.70
CA LEU A 54 -11.61 9.41 -5.72
C LEU A 54 -10.37 8.73 -5.12
N LEU A 55 -9.66 9.43 -4.23
CA LEU A 55 -8.53 8.86 -3.49
C LEU A 55 -8.96 7.68 -2.60
N SER A 56 -10.11 7.77 -1.92
CA SER A 56 -10.66 6.68 -1.13
C SER A 56 -11.00 5.44 -1.97
N LEU A 57 -11.54 5.63 -3.18
CA LEU A 57 -11.79 4.54 -4.12
C LEU A 57 -10.49 3.86 -4.58
N MET A 58 -9.47 4.64 -4.94
CA MET A 58 -8.15 4.10 -5.31
C MET A 58 -7.54 3.29 -4.17
N ARG A 59 -7.53 3.86 -2.96
CA ARG A 59 -7.03 3.18 -1.77
C ARG A 59 -7.76 1.87 -1.51
N SER A 60 -9.08 1.87 -1.59
CA SER A 60 -9.91 0.66 -1.39
C SER A 60 -9.61 -0.41 -2.44
N TYR A 61 -9.40 0.00 -3.69
CA TYR A 61 -9.04 -0.90 -4.78
C TYR A 61 -7.64 -1.51 -4.57
N ILE A 62 -6.65 -0.69 -4.22
CA ILE A 62 -5.29 -1.15 -3.90
C ILE A 62 -5.33 -2.13 -2.72
N ALA A 63 -6.02 -1.78 -1.64
CA ALA A 63 -6.21 -2.66 -0.50
C ALA A 63 -6.85 -4.01 -0.91
N SER A 64 -7.90 -3.98 -1.73
CA SER A 64 -8.54 -5.19 -2.23
C SER A 64 -7.64 -6.04 -3.11
N GLY A 65 -6.79 -5.42 -3.93
CA GLY A 65 -5.81 -6.14 -4.76
C GLY A 65 -4.76 -6.85 -3.90
N LEU A 66 -4.30 -6.20 -2.83
CA LEU A 66 -3.36 -6.78 -1.88
C LEU A 66 -3.97 -7.90 -1.05
N THR A 67 -5.22 -7.74 -0.57
CA THR A 67 -5.90 -8.80 0.17
C THR A 67 -6.16 -10.03 -0.70
N LEU A 68 -6.52 -9.84 -1.97
CA LEU A 68 -6.64 -10.94 -2.94
C LEU A 68 -5.30 -11.66 -3.17
N ALA A 69 -4.20 -10.91 -3.29
CA ALA A 69 -2.87 -11.49 -3.43
C ALA A 69 -2.53 -12.38 -2.23
N SER A 70 -2.81 -11.90 -1.02
CA SER A 70 -2.60 -12.64 0.23
C SER A 70 -3.50 -13.88 0.34
N ALA A 71 -4.79 -13.76 -0.01
CA ALA A 71 -5.73 -14.89 0.05
C ALA A 71 -5.35 -16.06 -0.87
N HIS A 72 -4.66 -15.77 -1.97
CA HIS A 72 -4.17 -16.78 -2.92
C HIS A 72 -2.70 -17.16 -2.71
N ALA A 73 -2.05 -16.58 -1.71
CA ALA A 73 -0.68 -16.85 -1.35
C ALA A 73 -0.59 -17.83 -0.18
N SER A 74 0.51 -18.59 -0.12
CA SER A 74 0.83 -19.44 1.03
C SER A 74 2.15 -19.00 1.64
N ALA A 75 2.12 -18.67 2.93
CA ALA A 75 3.29 -18.22 3.71
C ALA A 75 4.46 -19.23 3.69
N ASN A 76 4.17 -20.51 3.49
CA ASN A 76 5.15 -21.60 3.57
C ASN A 76 5.69 -22.04 2.20
N SER A 77 5.36 -21.33 1.13
CA SER A 77 5.87 -21.64 -0.21
C SER A 77 6.26 -20.37 -0.94
N ALA A 78 7.29 -20.42 -1.77
CA ALA A 78 7.71 -19.29 -2.62
C ALA A 78 6.61 -18.75 -3.57
N SER A 79 5.45 -19.40 -3.63
CA SER A 79 4.30 -18.96 -4.41
C SER A 79 3.75 -17.60 -3.97
N HIS A 80 3.94 -17.18 -2.71
CA HIS A 80 3.48 -15.87 -2.26
C HIS A 80 4.16 -14.72 -3.02
N TYR A 81 5.47 -14.81 -3.29
CA TYR A 81 6.18 -13.79 -4.07
C TYR A 81 5.59 -13.62 -5.47
N ALA A 82 5.31 -14.73 -6.17
CA ALA A 82 4.69 -14.70 -7.49
C ALA A 82 3.29 -14.04 -7.47
N LYS A 83 2.49 -14.29 -6.43
CA LYS A 83 1.15 -13.67 -6.29
C LYS A 83 1.25 -12.16 -6.06
N PHE A 84 2.17 -11.72 -5.20
CA PHE A 84 2.40 -10.29 -4.98
C PHE A 84 3.05 -9.60 -6.17
N GLN A 85 3.85 -10.31 -6.98
CA GLN A 85 4.39 -9.78 -8.23
C GLN A 85 3.28 -9.48 -9.26
N VAL A 86 2.26 -10.34 -9.35
CA VAL A 86 1.07 -10.08 -10.19
C VAL A 86 0.29 -8.88 -9.65
N ALA A 87 0.07 -8.82 -8.34
CA ALA A 87 -0.59 -7.66 -7.73
C ALA A 87 0.18 -6.37 -7.99
N ARG A 88 1.52 -6.39 -7.89
CA ARG A 88 2.39 -5.26 -8.22
C ARG A 88 2.16 -4.77 -9.65
N TYR A 89 2.16 -5.66 -10.64
CA TYR A 89 1.93 -5.28 -12.04
C TYR A 89 0.60 -4.54 -12.24
N ASN A 90 -0.45 -4.99 -11.56
CA ASN A 90 -1.79 -4.40 -11.67
C ASN A 90 -1.94 -3.09 -10.90
N LEU A 91 -1.27 -2.97 -9.74
CA LEU A 91 -1.42 -1.84 -8.81
C LEU A 91 -0.41 -0.73 -9.05
N GLN A 92 0.74 -1.03 -9.65
CA GLN A 92 1.81 -0.06 -9.92
C GLN A 92 1.33 1.18 -10.69
N PRO A 93 0.49 1.09 -11.75
CA PRO A 93 0.00 2.29 -12.43
C PRO A 93 -0.81 3.21 -11.51
N LEU A 94 -1.56 2.65 -10.56
CA LEU A 94 -2.35 3.44 -9.61
C LEU A 94 -1.48 4.11 -8.56
N ILE A 95 -0.46 3.40 -8.07
CA ILE A 95 0.50 3.94 -7.11
C ILE A 95 1.31 5.09 -7.77
N ALA A 96 1.74 4.92 -9.01
CA ALA A 96 2.47 5.94 -9.76
C ALA A 96 1.68 7.25 -9.91
N ILE A 97 0.35 7.17 -10.06
CA ILE A 97 -0.53 8.35 -10.13
C ILE A 97 -0.54 9.12 -8.81
N LEU A 98 -0.50 8.41 -7.67
CA LEU A 98 -0.40 9.03 -6.35
C LEU A 98 0.98 9.67 -6.14
N GLU A 99 2.05 8.93 -6.43
CA GLU A 99 3.45 9.36 -6.30
C GLU A 99 3.73 10.64 -7.09
N ALA A 100 3.27 10.70 -8.34
CA ALA A 100 3.43 11.88 -9.20
C ALA A 100 2.74 13.14 -8.65
N ARG A 101 1.81 13.01 -7.70
CA ARG A 101 0.96 14.10 -7.19
C ARG A 101 1.14 14.39 -5.70
N VAL A 102 2.10 13.76 -5.03
CA VAL A 102 2.39 13.99 -3.60
C VAL A 102 2.62 15.48 -3.29
N SER A 103 3.29 16.22 -4.18
CA SER A 103 3.55 17.66 -4.01
C SER A 103 2.34 18.57 -4.30
N VAL A 104 1.26 18.05 -4.90
CA VAL A 104 0.08 18.84 -5.28
C VAL A 104 -0.85 19.07 -4.10
N SER A 105 -1.01 18.06 -3.24
CA SER A 105 -1.88 18.12 -2.07
C SER A 105 -1.46 17.06 -1.05
N PRO A 106 -1.48 17.37 0.27
CA PRO A 106 -1.15 16.40 1.31
C PRO A 106 -2.10 15.19 1.35
N LEU A 107 -3.26 15.28 0.68
CA LEU A 107 -4.17 14.15 0.54
C LEU A 107 -3.55 12.99 -0.25
N TYR A 108 -2.72 13.27 -1.26
CA TYR A 108 -2.04 12.22 -2.03
C TYR A 108 -1.00 11.51 -1.17
N GLU A 109 -0.19 12.28 -0.41
CA GLU A 109 0.78 11.72 0.54
C GLU A 109 0.10 10.83 1.59
N SER A 110 -0.94 11.33 2.25
CA SER A 110 -1.71 10.56 3.23
C SER A 110 -2.26 9.27 2.62
N THR A 111 -2.84 9.35 1.43
CA THR A 111 -3.41 8.19 0.75
C THR A 111 -2.33 7.17 0.37
N LEU A 112 -1.16 7.64 -0.09
CA LEU A 112 -0.02 6.79 -0.43
C LEU A 112 0.53 6.08 0.81
N THR A 113 0.73 6.80 1.91
CA THR A 113 1.15 6.23 3.20
C THR A 113 0.18 5.16 3.67
N GLU A 114 -1.14 5.40 3.60
CA GLU A 114 -2.16 4.39 3.96
C GLU A 114 -2.07 3.14 3.07
N CYS A 115 -1.78 3.30 1.77
CA CYS A 115 -1.58 2.17 0.86
C CYS A 115 -0.33 1.35 1.23
N GLN A 116 0.77 2.04 1.58
CA GLN A 116 2.03 1.43 1.99
C GLN A 116 1.87 0.68 3.33
N GLU A 117 1.21 1.29 4.32
CA GLU A 117 0.87 0.63 5.58
C GLU A 117 0.00 -0.60 5.36
N THR A 118 -1.00 -0.51 4.47
CA THR A 118 -1.84 -1.65 4.11
C THR A 118 -1.00 -2.78 3.51
N TYR A 119 -0.07 -2.48 2.59
CA TYR A 119 0.87 -3.46 2.04
C TYR A 119 1.68 -4.16 3.14
N VAL A 120 2.33 -3.38 4.01
CA VAL A 120 3.15 -3.91 5.10
C VAL A 120 2.33 -4.78 6.04
N ASN A 121 1.13 -4.34 6.42
CA ASN A 121 0.23 -5.08 7.31
C ASN A 121 -0.21 -6.42 6.68
N VAL A 122 -0.58 -6.40 5.40
CA VAL A 122 -0.98 -7.61 4.67
C VAL A 122 0.19 -8.59 4.57
N ARG A 123 1.40 -8.11 4.24
CA ARG A 123 2.61 -8.95 4.20
C ARG A 123 2.95 -9.51 5.57
N HIS A 124 2.99 -8.67 6.59
CA HIS A 124 3.27 -9.07 7.96
C HIS A 124 2.29 -10.15 8.44
N SER A 125 0.99 -9.98 8.18
CA SER A 125 -0.01 -10.99 8.54
C SER A 125 0.20 -12.32 7.80
N LEU A 126 0.73 -12.29 6.58
CA LEU A 126 0.95 -13.49 5.77
C LEU A 126 2.21 -14.24 6.23
N ILE A 127 3.37 -13.57 6.24
CA ILE A 127 4.67 -14.23 6.46
C ILE A 127 5.15 -14.15 7.92
N GLY A 128 4.64 -13.18 8.70
CA GLY A 128 5.05 -12.93 10.08
C GLY A 128 4.99 -14.16 10.99
N PRO A 129 3.91 -14.95 11.01
CA PRO A 129 3.84 -16.17 11.82
C PRO A 129 4.93 -17.19 11.46
N SER A 130 5.21 -17.39 10.17
CA SER A 130 6.26 -18.30 9.70
C SER A 130 7.65 -17.78 10.04
N VAL A 131 7.88 -16.48 9.91
CA VAL A 131 9.11 -15.80 10.33
C VAL A 131 9.36 -15.97 11.83
N THR A 132 8.37 -15.68 12.67
CA THR A 132 8.47 -15.84 14.13
C THR A 132 8.76 -17.28 14.51
N LYS A 133 8.06 -18.25 13.92
CA LYS A 133 8.29 -19.68 14.18
C LYS A 133 9.70 -20.12 13.77
N THR A 134 10.20 -19.66 12.61
CA THR A 134 11.57 -19.93 12.19
C THR A 134 12.57 -19.31 13.17
N MET A 135 12.36 -18.06 13.59
CA MET A 135 13.20 -17.41 14.59
C MET A 135 13.22 -18.16 15.92
N GLU A 136 12.08 -18.63 16.41
CA GLU A 136 11.98 -19.46 17.61
C GLU A 136 12.73 -20.79 17.45
N SER A 137 12.67 -21.41 16.28
CA SER A 137 13.40 -22.65 15.99
C SER A 137 14.92 -22.49 15.93
N LEU A 138 15.40 -21.28 15.61
CA LEU A 138 16.83 -20.96 15.63
C LEU A 138 17.36 -20.85 17.05
N VAL A 139 16.51 -20.58 18.04
CA VAL A 139 16.90 -20.54 19.45
C VAL A 139 17.17 -21.98 19.94
N PRO A 140 18.41 -22.31 20.34
CA PRO A 140 18.72 -23.63 20.87
C PRO A 140 17.84 -23.93 22.09
N THR A 141 17.00 -24.97 22.02
CA THR A 141 16.20 -25.39 23.17
C THR A 141 17.13 -26.03 24.19
N SER A 142 17.25 -25.43 25.38
CA SER A 142 18.05 -25.88 26.52
C SER A 142 17.53 -27.18 27.16
N ALA A 143 17.26 -28.23 26.37
CA ALA A 143 16.64 -29.47 26.81
C ALA A 143 17.61 -30.64 27.01
N SER A 144 18.91 -30.45 26.76
CA SER A 144 19.94 -31.43 27.10
C SER A 144 20.83 -30.82 28.18
N GLY A 145 20.78 -31.39 29.39
CA GLY A 145 21.33 -30.87 30.66
C GLY A 145 22.85 -30.68 30.71
N SER A 146 23.39 -29.86 29.81
CA SER A 146 24.78 -29.44 29.76
C SER A 146 24.79 -27.91 29.72
N THR A 147 25.54 -27.30 30.63
CA THR A 147 25.74 -25.85 30.80
C THR A 147 26.59 -25.23 29.68
N THR A 148 26.44 -25.70 28.44
CA THR A 148 27.04 -25.07 27.26
C THR A 148 26.37 -23.73 27.02
N ALA A 149 27.12 -22.65 27.22
CA ALA A 149 26.72 -21.28 26.92
C ALA A 149 26.06 -21.23 25.53
N LEU A 150 24.85 -20.67 25.46
CA LEU A 150 24.19 -20.32 24.21
C LEU A 150 25.23 -19.66 23.28
N ASP A 151 25.47 -20.23 22.11
CA ASP A 151 26.35 -19.61 21.10
C ASP A 151 25.58 -18.47 20.43
N HIS A 152 25.58 -17.33 21.10
CA HIS A 152 24.93 -16.09 20.66
C HIS A 152 25.44 -15.65 19.29
N CYS A 153 26.72 -15.90 18.98
CA CYS A 153 27.31 -15.53 17.69
C CYS A 153 26.74 -16.38 16.55
N SER A 154 26.54 -17.68 16.78
CA SER A 154 25.93 -18.55 15.77
C SER A 154 24.43 -18.31 15.62
N LEU A 155 23.71 -18.03 16.70
CA LEU A 155 22.31 -17.59 16.63
C LEU A 155 22.18 -16.29 15.82
N MET A 156 22.98 -15.28 16.13
CA MET A 156 22.92 -13.97 15.46
C MET A 156 23.27 -14.09 13.96
N ARG A 157 24.30 -14.87 13.59
CA ARG A 157 24.62 -15.14 12.19
C ARG A 157 23.46 -15.79 11.44
N SER A 158 22.85 -16.83 12.02
CA SER A 158 21.73 -17.53 11.39
C SER A 158 20.49 -16.64 11.26
N ALA A 159 20.18 -15.84 12.29
CA ALA A 159 19.07 -14.89 12.26
C ALA A 159 19.28 -13.78 11.21
N CYS A 160 20.47 -13.17 11.16
CA CYS A 160 20.79 -12.16 10.15
C CYS A 160 20.74 -12.73 8.72
N ALA A 161 21.30 -13.92 8.50
CA ALA A 161 21.25 -14.57 7.19
C ALA A 161 19.79 -14.81 6.75
N PHE A 162 18.95 -15.30 7.65
CA PHE A 162 17.53 -15.50 7.39
C PHE A 162 16.80 -14.19 7.06
N LEU A 163 17.01 -13.13 7.85
CA LEU A 163 16.37 -11.82 7.62
C LEU A 163 16.82 -11.18 6.31
N VAL A 164 18.10 -11.32 5.94
CA VAL A 164 18.62 -10.84 4.66
C VAL A 164 17.93 -11.57 3.51
N HIS A 165 17.84 -12.90 3.56
CA HIS A 165 17.14 -13.67 2.54
C HIS A 165 15.66 -13.29 2.41
N LEU A 166 14.96 -13.14 3.54
CA LEU A 166 13.58 -12.66 3.55
C LEU A 166 13.45 -11.28 2.89
N SER A 167 14.37 -10.37 3.18
CA SER A 167 14.33 -9.00 2.63
C SER A 167 14.67 -8.92 1.14
N LEU A 168 15.44 -9.87 0.61
CA LEU A 168 15.78 -9.91 -0.82
C LEU A 168 14.62 -10.43 -1.68
N ASP A 169 13.74 -11.23 -1.08
CA ASP A 169 12.58 -11.76 -1.77
C ASP A 169 11.35 -10.81 -1.71
N GLU A 170 11.38 -9.78 -0.85
CA GLU A 170 10.39 -8.68 -0.80
C GLU A 170 10.58 -7.65 -1.93
#